data_AF-A0A7S1ZL69-F1
#
_entry.id   AF-A0A7S1ZL69-F1
#
_cell.length_a   1.000
_cell.length_b   1.000
_cell.length_c   1.000
_cell.angle_alpha   90.00
_cell.angle_beta   90.00
_cell.angle_gamma   90.00
#
_symmetry.space_group_name_H-M   'P 1'
#
loop_
_entity.id
_entity.type
_entity.pdbx_description
1 polymer ?
#
loop_
_entity_poly.entity_id
_entity_poly.type
_entity_poly.pdbx_seq_one_letter_code
_entity_poly.pdbx_strand_id
1 'polypeptide(L)'
;DDVGCLVVPFDGYHYPKSVLESFPNSDDVIYRRGAPDTFDASALERDLRCIRDGNEDVVKVPGFDHAAGDPEADAYTFSRSTHKVVICEGLYLLHDEDGWESFAKSQLFDLSIFVKADVDSCIDRLKIRNKCIPGYTPEEIDIRCDKVDRTNALIVEKSQKNADIVVQSVAM
;
A
#
# COMPACT_ATOMS: atom_id res chain seq x y z
N ASP A 1 16.81 -21.95 -15.47
CA ASP A 1 16.30 -21.63 -14.13
C ASP A 1 15.37 -20.45 -14.24
N ASP A 2 14.07 -20.66 -14.04
CA ASP A 2 13.11 -19.56 -13.96
C ASP A 2 13.37 -18.77 -12.68
N VAL A 3 13.59 -17.47 -12.82
CA VAL A 3 13.72 -16.57 -11.68
C VAL A 3 12.33 -16.39 -11.08
N GLY A 4 12.11 -16.90 -9.87
CA GLY A 4 10.87 -16.68 -9.14
C GLY A 4 10.76 -15.22 -8.69
N CYS A 5 9.56 -14.65 -8.84
CA CYS A 5 9.23 -13.31 -8.38
C CYS A 5 8.06 -13.38 -7.39
N LEU A 6 8.21 -12.72 -6.24
CA LEU A 6 7.11 -12.51 -5.30
C LEU A 6 6.61 -11.08 -5.43
N VAL A 7 5.29 -10.90 -5.49
CA VAL A 7 4.67 -9.58 -5.32
C VAL A 7 4.19 -9.48 -3.88
N VAL A 8 4.58 -8.42 -3.19
CA VAL A 8 4.18 -8.11 -1.81
C VAL A 8 3.30 -6.87 -1.86
N PRO A 9 1.96 -7.03 -1.91
CA PRO A 9 1.04 -5.92 -1.82
C PRO A 9 1.06 -5.36 -0.40
N PHE A 10 1.36 -4.07 -0.25
CA PHE A 10 1.43 -3.46 1.07
C PHE A 10 0.06 -3.37 1.76
N ASP A 11 -1.04 -3.60 1.02
CA ASP A 11 -2.40 -3.64 1.55
C ASP A 11 -2.55 -4.64 2.70
N GLY A 12 -1.75 -5.72 2.74
CA GLY A 12 -1.75 -6.66 3.85
C GLY A 12 -1.29 -6.07 5.18
N TYR A 13 -0.73 -4.87 5.17
CA TYR A 13 -0.28 -4.14 6.34
C TYR A 13 -1.26 -3.04 6.78
N HIS A 14 -2.49 -3.02 6.27
CA HIS A 14 -3.56 -2.26 6.92
C HIS A 14 -3.67 -2.69 8.38
N TYR A 15 -3.88 -1.74 9.30
CA TYR A 15 -4.34 -2.12 10.63
C TYR A 15 -5.70 -2.84 10.51
N PRO A 16 -5.91 -3.97 11.20
CA PRO A 16 -7.23 -4.60 11.28
C PRO A 16 -8.27 -3.60 11.80
N LYS A 17 -9.51 -3.67 11.32
CA LYS A 17 -10.59 -2.79 11.82
C LYS A 17 -10.70 -2.80 13.35
N SER A 18 -10.57 -3.98 13.95
CA SER A 18 -10.59 -4.14 15.42
C SER A 18 -9.48 -3.37 16.15
N VAL A 19 -8.33 -3.16 15.49
CA VAL A 19 -7.25 -2.33 16.02
C VAL A 19 -7.61 -0.85 15.86
N LEU A 20 -8.10 -0.43 14.69
CA LEU A 20 -8.54 0.95 14.45
C LEU A 20 -9.68 1.38 15.40
N GLU A 21 -10.58 0.46 15.74
CA GLU A 21 -11.66 0.67 16.71
C GLU A 21 -11.14 1.03 18.11
N SER A 22 -9.92 0.64 18.45
CA SER A 22 -9.28 0.95 19.73
C SER A 22 -8.57 2.31 19.75
N PHE A 23 -8.45 3.00 18.61
CA PHE A 23 -7.74 4.28 18.53
C PHE A 23 -8.61 5.40 19.14
N PRO A 24 -8.00 6.41 19.80
CA PRO A 24 -8.75 7.54 20.37
C PRO A 24 -9.61 8.31 19.36
N ASN A 25 -9.23 8.30 18.08
CA ASN A 25 -9.92 8.91 16.95
C ASN A 25 -10.48 7.86 15.97
N SER A 26 -10.95 6.71 16.48
CA SER A 26 -11.49 5.58 15.72
C SER A 26 -12.40 5.99 14.53
N ASP A 27 -13.41 6.82 14.76
CA ASP A 27 -14.35 7.25 13.71
C ASP A 27 -13.63 7.91 12.53
N ASP A 28 -12.61 8.73 12.81
CA ASP A 28 -11.81 9.42 11.79
C ASP A 28 -10.91 8.44 11.04
N VAL A 29 -10.12 7.61 11.74
CA VAL A 29 -9.20 6.66 11.08
C VAL A 29 -9.94 5.58 10.28
N ILE A 30 -11.11 5.14 10.74
CA ILE A 30 -11.96 4.22 9.99
C ILE A 30 -12.54 4.94 8.76
N TYR A 31 -13.01 6.18 8.93
CA TYR A 31 -13.52 6.97 7.80
C TYR A 31 -12.45 7.16 6.72
N ARG A 32 -11.21 7.53 7.08
CA ARG A 32 -10.14 7.76 6.11
C ARG A 32 -9.20 6.56 5.90
N ARG A 33 -9.65 5.35 6.26
CA ARG A 33 -8.86 4.11 6.06
C ARG A 33 -8.35 4.03 4.62
N GLY A 34 -7.04 3.81 4.51
CA GLY A 34 -6.25 4.04 3.30
C GLY A 34 -5.28 5.22 3.41
N ALA A 35 -5.40 6.07 4.44
CA ALA A 35 -4.43 7.12 4.77
C ALA A 35 -3.14 6.55 5.39
N PRO A 36 -1.99 7.27 5.37
CA PRO A 36 -0.67 6.74 5.77
C PRO A 36 -0.61 6.06 7.14
N ASP A 37 -1.25 6.63 8.15
CA ASP A 37 -1.29 6.17 9.55
C ASP A 37 -2.33 5.06 9.82
N THR A 38 -3.02 4.59 8.77
CA THR A 38 -3.94 3.44 8.87
C THR A 38 -3.27 2.11 8.50
N PHE A 39 -1.94 2.13 8.34
CA PHE A 39 -1.08 1.00 8.04
C PHE A 39 0.00 0.81 9.10
N ASP A 40 0.43 -0.43 9.31
CA ASP A 40 1.61 -0.78 10.10
C ASP A 40 2.87 -0.78 9.21
N ALA A 41 3.38 0.43 8.91
CA ALA A 41 4.63 0.59 8.14
C ALA A 41 5.81 -0.15 8.79
N SER A 42 5.84 -0.20 10.13
CA SER A 42 6.88 -0.91 10.87
C SER A 42 6.83 -2.43 10.65
N ALA A 43 5.63 -3.02 10.54
CA ALA A 43 5.49 -4.44 10.19
C ALA A 43 5.99 -4.74 8.79
N LEU A 44 5.63 -3.91 7.81
CA LEU A 44 6.13 -4.06 6.44
C LEU A 44 7.66 -3.99 6.40
N GLU A 45 8.25 -3.00 7.08
CA GLU A 45 9.70 -2.86 7.12
C GLU A 45 10.38 -4.09 7.73
N ARG A 46 9.84 -4.62 8.83
CA ARG A 46 10.40 -5.83 9.47
C ARG A 46 10.41 -7.01 8.51
N ASP A 47 9.30 -7.27 7.83
CA ASP A 47 9.18 -8.42 6.93
C ASP A 47 10.09 -8.29 5.70
N LEU A 48 10.14 -7.10 5.09
CA LEU A 48 11.03 -6.83 3.97
C LEU A 48 12.51 -6.94 4.39
N ARG A 49 12.87 -6.54 5.62
CA ARG A 49 14.22 -6.75 6.16
C ARG A 49 14.52 -8.22 6.41
N CYS A 50 13.57 -9.01 6.90
CA CYS A 50 13.75 -10.46 7.01
C CYS A 50 13.96 -11.12 5.64
N ILE A 51 13.26 -10.64 4.62
CA ILE A 51 13.46 -11.11 3.24
C ILE A 51 14.86 -10.74 2.73
N ARG A 52 15.25 -9.47 2.85
CA ARG A 52 16.49 -8.93 2.27
C ARG A 52 17.75 -9.32 3.03
N ASP A 53 17.75 -9.10 4.35
CA ASP A 53 18.93 -9.19 5.22
C ASP A 53 18.93 -10.46 6.10
N GLY A 54 17.79 -11.16 6.17
CA GLY A 54 17.63 -12.38 6.95
C GLY A 54 18.20 -13.63 6.29
N ASN A 55 18.19 -14.73 7.06
CA ASN A 55 18.72 -16.04 6.65
C ASN A 55 17.64 -17.14 6.60
N GLU A 56 16.40 -16.78 6.89
CA GLU A 56 15.26 -17.68 6.90
C GLU A 56 14.99 -18.20 5.48
N ASP A 57 14.85 -19.51 5.31
CA ASP A 57 14.53 -20.10 4.00
C ASP A 57 13.15 -19.67 3.49
N VAL A 58 12.25 -19.40 4.42
CA VAL A 58 10.86 -19.04 4.18
C VAL A 58 10.48 -17.86 5.06
N VAL A 59 9.89 -16.82 4.45
CA VAL A 59 9.27 -15.69 5.16
C VAL A 59 7.82 -15.59 4.69
N LYS A 60 6.88 -15.51 5.62
CA LYS A 60 5.48 -15.30 5.31
C LYS A 60 5.10 -13.85 5.54
N VAL A 61 4.30 -13.29 4.65
CA VAL A 61 3.84 -11.89 4.74
C VAL A 61 2.32 -11.84 4.57
N PRO A 62 1.63 -10.89 5.20
CA PRO A 62 0.19 -10.77 5.12
C PRO A 62 -0.27 -10.32 3.74
N GLY A 63 -1.54 -10.60 3.44
CA GLY A 63 -2.28 -10.08 2.30
C GLY A 63 -3.53 -9.34 2.76
N PHE A 64 -4.40 -8.97 1.83
CA PHE A 64 -5.64 -8.27 2.15
C PHE A 64 -6.84 -8.95 1.50
N ASP A 65 -7.77 -9.43 2.34
CA ASP A 65 -9.03 -9.98 1.88
C ASP A 65 -9.99 -8.82 1.60
N HIS A 66 -10.22 -8.55 0.32
CA HIS A 66 -11.12 -7.48 -0.14
C HIS A 66 -12.60 -7.77 0.15
N ALA A 67 -12.99 -9.03 0.34
CA ALA A 67 -14.36 -9.39 0.70
C ALA A 67 -14.62 -9.15 2.20
N ALA A 68 -13.64 -9.46 3.06
CA ALA A 68 -13.68 -9.10 4.48
C ALA A 68 -13.40 -7.60 4.70
N GLY A 69 -12.61 -7.01 3.81
CA GLY A 69 -12.03 -5.68 3.95
C GLY A 69 -11.09 -5.62 5.15
N ASP A 70 -10.25 -6.63 5.36
CA ASP A 70 -9.27 -6.72 6.46
C ASP A 70 -8.03 -7.54 6.04
N PRO A 71 -6.89 -7.35 6.71
CA PRO A 71 -5.68 -8.10 6.42
C PRO A 71 -5.82 -9.59 6.74
N GLU A 72 -5.25 -10.43 5.88
CA GLU A 72 -5.15 -11.88 6.02
C GLU A 72 -3.69 -12.24 6.34
N ALA A 73 -3.46 -12.85 7.51
CA ALA A 73 -2.12 -13.29 7.90
C ALA A 73 -1.60 -14.39 6.96
N ASP A 74 -0.28 -14.44 6.76
CA ASP A 74 0.40 -15.53 6.04
C ASP A 74 -0.06 -15.76 4.58
N ALA A 75 -0.70 -14.78 3.94
CA ALA A 75 -1.28 -14.94 2.60
C ALA A 75 -0.23 -15.16 1.50
N TYR A 76 0.99 -14.63 1.68
CA TYR A 76 2.08 -14.75 0.73
C TYR A 76 3.30 -15.38 1.37
N THR A 77 4.07 -16.14 0.58
CA THR A 77 5.25 -16.86 1.06
C THR A 77 6.44 -16.59 0.16
N PHE A 78 7.44 -15.88 0.71
CA PHE A 78 8.77 -15.79 0.14
C PHE A 78 9.53 -17.09 0.43
N SER A 79 10.18 -17.63 -0.59
CA SER A 79 11.08 -18.79 -0.48
C SER A 79 12.41 -18.46 -1.14
N ARG A 80 13.49 -18.45 -0.35
CA ARG A 80 14.83 -18.00 -0.76
C ARG A 80 15.46 -18.88 -1.85
N SER A 81 15.05 -20.16 -1.91
CA SER A 81 15.51 -21.10 -2.94
C SER A 81 14.95 -20.77 -4.32
N THR A 82 13.77 -20.14 -4.40
CA THR A 82 13.04 -19.92 -5.66
C THR A 82 12.90 -18.45 -6.04
N HIS A 83 12.61 -17.58 -5.08
CA HIS A 83 12.38 -16.16 -5.32
C HIS A 83 13.70 -15.40 -5.31
N LYS A 84 14.01 -14.72 -6.42
CA LYS A 84 15.18 -13.83 -6.53
C LYS A 84 14.80 -12.37 -6.75
N VAL A 85 13.54 -12.10 -7.06
CA VAL A 85 12.99 -10.76 -7.20
C VAL A 85 11.79 -10.62 -6.28
N VAL A 86 11.70 -9.47 -5.61
CA VAL A 86 10.54 -9.09 -4.79
C VAL A 86 10.07 -7.73 -5.28
N ILE A 87 8.80 -7.66 -5.69
CA ILE A 87 8.14 -6.41 -6.03
C ILE A 87 7.24 -6.05 -4.86
N CYS A 88 7.64 -5.06 -4.07
CA CYS A 88 6.74 -4.45 -3.11
C CYS A 88 5.99 -3.30 -3.80
N GLU A 89 4.67 -3.31 -3.71
CA GLU A 89 3.81 -2.31 -4.35
C GLU A 89 2.87 -1.66 -3.33
N GLY A 90 2.69 -0.35 -3.46
CA GLY A 90 1.92 0.43 -2.50
C GLY A 90 2.07 1.94 -2.63
N LEU A 91 1.16 2.67 -1.99
CA LEU A 91 1.07 4.14 -2.07
C LEU A 91 2.24 4.85 -1.38
N TYR A 92 2.64 4.38 -0.20
CA TYR A 92 3.48 5.15 0.73
C TYR A 92 4.93 4.67 0.80
N LEU A 93 5.36 3.76 -0.08
CA LEU A 93 6.73 3.22 -0.09
C LEU A 93 7.82 4.27 -0.33
N LEU A 94 7.44 5.43 -0.86
CA LEU A 94 8.32 6.59 -1.09
C LEU A 94 8.01 7.78 -0.19
N HIS A 95 6.98 7.69 0.64
CA HIS A 95 6.59 8.73 1.59
C HIS A 95 7.60 8.81 2.74
N ASP A 96 7.91 10.01 3.21
CA ASP A 96 8.95 10.27 4.20
C ASP A 96 8.43 10.97 5.46
N GLU A 97 7.12 10.90 5.73
CA GLU A 97 6.44 11.42 6.93
C GLU A 97 5.45 10.36 7.47
N ASP A 98 4.74 10.67 8.55
CA ASP A 98 3.63 9.87 9.10
C ASP A 98 3.98 8.40 9.47
N GLY A 99 5.21 8.14 9.88
CA GLY A 99 5.68 6.79 10.23
C GLY A 99 6.32 6.02 9.07
N TRP A 100 6.43 6.63 7.89
CA TRP A 100 7.06 6.05 6.70
C TRP A 100 8.50 6.54 6.46
N GLU A 101 9.05 7.38 7.35
CA GLU A 101 10.37 7.99 7.25
C GLU A 101 11.49 6.96 7.01
N SER A 102 11.34 5.76 7.57
CA SER A 102 12.33 4.70 7.46
C SER A 102 12.44 4.18 6.03
N PHE A 103 11.36 4.11 5.26
CA PHE A 103 11.38 3.61 3.88
C PHE A 103 12.21 4.53 2.99
N ALA A 104 11.91 5.82 3.00
CA ALA A 104 12.62 6.82 2.20
C ALA A 104 14.11 6.95 2.55
N LYS A 105 14.50 6.64 3.80
CA LYS A 105 15.91 6.71 4.26
C LYS A 105 16.62 5.36 4.24
N SER A 106 15.89 4.26 4.12
CA SER A 106 16.45 2.93 4.10
C SER A 106 17.12 2.65 2.77
N GLN A 107 18.01 1.66 2.76
CA GLN A 107 18.51 1.07 1.52
C GLN A 107 17.62 -0.10 1.06
N LEU A 108 16.40 -0.24 1.61
CA LEU A 108 15.59 -1.46 1.55
C LEU A 108 15.28 -1.92 0.13
N PHE A 109 15.15 -0.98 -0.80
CA PHE A 109 14.90 -1.25 -2.20
C PHE A 109 16.16 -1.02 -3.05
N ASP A 110 16.46 -1.97 -3.94
CA ASP A 110 17.50 -1.81 -4.96
C ASP A 110 17.06 -0.87 -6.10
N LEU A 111 15.74 -0.77 -6.32
CA LEU A 111 15.14 0.09 -7.34
C LEU A 111 13.73 0.51 -6.90
N SER A 112 13.43 1.80 -7.06
CA SER A 112 12.10 2.36 -6.83
C SER A 112 11.49 2.95 -8.11
N ILE A 113 10.19 2.70 -8.30
CA ILE A 113 9.44 3.16 -9.47
C ILE A 113 8.20 3.91 -9.01
N PHE A 114 8.05 5.16 -9.46
CA PHE A 114 6.81 5.92 -9.32
C PHE A 114 6.01 5.89 -10.61
N VAL A 115 4.76 5.44 -10.54
CA VAL A 115 3.83 5.48 -11.69
C VAL A 115 3.09 6.82 -11.67
N LYS A 116 3.51 7.73 -12.55
CA LYS A 116 2.90 9.06 -12.67
C LYS A 116 1.64 9.01 -13.52
N ALA A 117 0.53 9.53 -13.00
CA ALA A 117 -0.72 9.68 -13.71
C ALA A 117 -1.40 10.99 -13.29
N ASP A 118 -2.30 11.50 -14.14
CA ASP A 118 -3.14 12.64 -13.79
C ASP A 118 -4.10 12.26 -12.65
N VAL A 119 -4.05 13.02 -11.54
CA VAL A 119 -4.82 12.72 -10.32
C VAL A 119 -6.32 12.77 -10.59
N ASP A 120 -6.80 13.72 -11.40
CA ASP A 120 -8.22 13.84 -11.73
C ASP A 120 -8.72 12.60 -12.49
N SER A 121 -7.97 12.16 -13.50
CA SER A 121 -8.25 10.93 -14.25
C SER A 121 -8.24 9.69 -13.35
N CYS A 122 -7.30 9.61 -12.40
CA CYS A 122 -7.28 8.53 -11.41
C CYS A 122 -8.53 8.52 -10.51
N ILE A 123 -8.94 9.68 -10.02
CA ILE A 123 -10.12 9.82 -9.16
C ILE A 123 -11.40 9.49 -9.93
N ASP A 124 -11.53 9.91 -11.19
CA ASP A 124 -12.70 9.57 -12.02
C ASP A 124 -12.82 8.06 -12.25
N ARG A 125 -11.71 7.38 -12.55
CA ARG A 125 -11.69 5.91 -12.67
C ARG A 125 -12.03 5.24 -11.34
N LEU A 126 -11.53 5.79 -10.24
CA LEU A 126 -11.79 5.28 -8.90
C LEU A 126 -13.27 5.39 -8.52
N LYS A 127 -13.91 6.53 -8.80
CA LYS A 127 -15.36 6.73 -8.60
C LYS A 127 -16.17 5.70 -9.37
N ILE A 128 -15.82 5.43 -10.62
CA ILE A 128 -16.50 4.39 -11.42
C ILE A 128 -16.30 3.00 -10.79
N ARG A 129 -15.06 2.65 -10.45
CA ARG A 129 -14.72 1.36 -9.84
C ARG A 129 -15.47 1.13 -8.52
N ASN A 130 -15.53 2.15 -7.67
CA ASN A 130 -16.05 2.03 -6.31
C ASN A 130 -17.58 2.05 -6.23
N LYS A 131 -18.31 2.36 -7.32
CA LYS A 131 -19.78 2.32 -7.35
C LYS A 131 -20.40 0.95 -7.07
N CYS A 132 -19.63 -0.14 -7.18
CA CYS A 132 -20.09 -1.48 -6.85
C CYS A 132 -19.87 -1.87 -5.38
N ILE A 133 -19.25 -1.02 -4.56
CA ILE A 133 -18.99 -1.32 -3.15
C ILE A 133 -20.32 -1.34 -2.38
N PRO A 134 -20.69 -2.46 -1.73
CA PRO A 134 -21.90 -2.53 -0.93
C PRO A 134 -21.88 -1.54 0.24
N GLY A 135 -23.05 -0.97 0.56
CA GLY A 135 -23.20 -0.09 1.73
C GLY A 135 -22.91 1.39 1.48
N TYR A 136 -22.60 1.78 0.23
CA TYR A 136 -22.44 3.17 -0.16
C TYR A 136 -23.37 3.52 -1.33
N THR A 137 -23.94 4.72 -1.27
CA THR A 137 -24.59 5.36 -2.42
C THR A 137 -23.53 5.90 -3.39
N PRO A 138 -23.87 6.09 -4.68
CA PRO A 138 -22.97 6.73 -5.63
C PRO A 138 -22.47 8.10 -5.15
N GLU A 139 -23.32 8.90 -4.53
CA GLU A 139 -22.98 10.22 -3.99
C GLU A 139 -21.97 10.13 -2.83
N GLU A 140 -22.14 9.15 -1.94
CA GLU A 140 -21.18 8.91 -0.85
C GLU A 140 -19.81 8.45 -1.39
N ILE A 141 -19.80 7.60 -2.43
CA ILE A 141 -18.56 7.21 -3.12
C ILE A 141 -17.86 8.42 -3.71
N ASP A 142 -18.59 9.31 -4.39
CA ASP A 142 -18.02 10.50 -5.01
C ASP A 142 -17.39 11.41 -3.94
N ILE A 143 -18.11 11.68 -2.85
CA ILE A 143 -17.62 12.48 -1.71
C ILE A 143 -16.38 11.82 -1.08
N ARG A 144 -16.41 10.50 -0.88
CA ARG A 144 -15.30 9.76 -0.26
C ARG A 144 -14.06 9.81 -1.15
N CYS A 145 -14.19 9.57 -2.46
CA CYS A 145 -13.07 9.63 -3.39
C CYS A 145 -12.44 11.03 -3.40
N ASP A 146 -13.26 12.08 -3.40
CA ASP A 146 -12.74 13.46 -3.42
C ASP A 146 -12.12 13.91 -2.08
N LYS A 147 -12.60 13.41 -0.94
CA LYS A 147 -12.09 13.80 0.37
C LYS A 147 -10.92 12.94 0.85
N VAL A 148 -11.01 11.63 0.69
CA VAL A 148 -10.05 10.66 1.23
C VAL A 148 -9.03 10.30 0.16
N ASP A 149 -9.47 9.65 -0.93
CA ASP A 149 -8.55 9.08 -1.91
C ASP A 149 -7.74 10.16 -2.66
N ARG A 150 -8.35 11.30 -2.96
CA ARG A 150 -7.65 12.46 -3.54
C ARG A 150 -6.61 13.04 -2.58
N THR A 151 -6.92 13.13 -1.29
CA THR A 151 -5.95 13.60 -0.29
C THR A 151 -4.74 12.67 -0.23
N ASN A 152 -5.00 11.36 -0.23
CA ASN A 152 -3.96 10.33 -0.28
C ASN A 152 -3.13 10.45 -1.57
N ALA A 153 -3.78 10.61 -2.73
CA ALA A 153 -3.10 10.77 -4.01
C ALA A 153 -2.18 12.01 -4.04
N LEU A 154 -2.60 13.13 -3.45
CA LEU A 154 -1.77 14.34 -3.36
C LEU A 154 -0.59 14.20 -2.38
N ILE A 155 -0.71 13.35 -1.37
CA ILE A 155 0.43 12.97 -0.51
C ILE A 155 1.42 12.15 -1.33
N VAL A 156 0.94 11.12 -2.04
CA VAL A 156 1.76 10.25 -2.90
C VAL A 156 2.45 11.05 -4.00
N GLU A 157 1.77 11.99 -4.66
CA GLU A 157 2.38 12.80 -5.72
C GLU A 157 3.63 13.57 -5.26
N LYS A 158 3.65 14.05 -4.01
CA LYS A 158 4.81 14.76 -3.44
C LYS A 158 6.02 13.85 -3.24
N SER A 159 5.81 12.54 -3.09
CA SER A 159 6.89 11.57 -2.89
C SER A 159 7.55 11.12 -4.20
N GLN A 160 7.03 11.53 -5.36
CA GLN A 160 7.62 11.24 -6.69
C GLN A 160 9.12 11.59 -6.75
N LYS A 161 9.53 12.67 -6.07
CA LYS A 161 10.92 13.14 -6.03
C LYS A 161 11.90 12.12 -5.41
N ASN A 162 11.38 11.14 -4.67
CA ASN A 162 12.16 10.12 -3.97
C ASN A 162 12.34 8.84 -4.82
N ALA A 163 11.75 8.77 -6.02
CA ALA A 163 11.87 7.60 -6.91
C ALA A 163 13.14 7.63 -7.76
N ASP A 164 13.71 6.45 -8.04
CA ASP A 164 14.79 6.29 -9.01
C ASP A 164 14.27 6.46 -10.45
N ILE A 165 13.07 5.94 -10.71
CA ILE A 165 12.43 5.97 -12.03
C ILE A 165 11.00 6.49 -11.90
N VAL A 166 10.64 7.45 -12.76
CA VAL A 166 9.26 7.88 -12.94
C VAL A 166 8.75 7.39 -14.29
N VAL A 167 7.69 6.60 -14.26
CA VAL A 167 7.03 6.06 -15.48
C VAL A 167 5.70 6.78 -15.66
N GLN A 168 5.51 7.42 -16.81
CA GLN A 168 4.23 8.03 -17.15
C GLN A 168 3.22 6.95 -17.54
N SER A 169 2.10 6.89 -16.83
CA SER A 169 0.96 6.07 -17.23
C SER A 169 0.38 6.57 -18.55
N VAL A 170 0.19 5.64 -19.48
CA VAL A 170 -0.48 5.86 -20.76
C VAL A 170 -1.98 5.56 -20.71
N ALA A 171 -2.47 5.11 -19.55
CA ALA A 171 -3.88 4.83 -19.34
C ALA A 171 -4.65 6.17 -19.26
N MET A 172 -5.38 6.48 -20.35
CA MET A 172 -6.44 7.49 -20.38
C MET A 172 -7.61 6.98 -19.53
#